data_AF-A0A2D7IEP9-F1
#
_entry.id   AF-A0A2D7IEP9-F1
#
_cell.length_a   1.000
_cell.length_b   1.000
_cell.length_c   1.000
_cell.angle_alpha   90.00
_cell.angle_beta   90.00
_cell.angle_gamma   90.00
#
_symmetry.space_group_name_H-M   'P 1'
#
loop_
_entity.id
_entity.type
_entity.pdbx_description
1 polymer ?
#
loop_
_entity_poly.entity_id
_entity_poly.type
_entity_poly.pdbx_seq_one_letter_code
_entity_poly.pdbx_strand_id
1 'polypeptide(L)'
;MVDFLFSSKPEQIAQSALVIAKRIFGDVRFQKILLVGKNEISGTILKNFRNENIISESSLLNKKQKNNFLNNLKYYFKSFDIIITSFKSDKILIKKEQIIEGLKYRKQKPIFLIDSNIPGNIELDSGSIDNCFLFDLNDLEQFNQKESPEFLNNNLYSNDEFFDNLDKVMPEISRLFNLKPEKMIFLEKKINEYVKLEKSNSKEIELYNFFKFLIK
;
A
#
# COMPACT_ATOMS: atom_id res chain seq x y z
N MET A 1 -12.06 9.25 -31.01
CA MET A 1 -12.99 9.48 -29.89
C MET A 1 -12.42 8.75 -28.70
N VAL A 2 -11.65 9.44 -27.86
CA VAL A 2 -11.18 8.90 -26.58
C VAL A 2 -11.28 10.06 -25.60
N ASP A 3 -12.35 10.06 -24.82
CA ASP A 3 -12.64 11.05 -23.79
C ASP A 3 -11.66 10.87 -22.63
N PHE A 4 -10.48 11.50 -22.73
CA PHE A 4 -9.63 11.79 -21.58
C PHE A 4 -10.13 13.05 -20.86
N LEU A 5 -11.44 13.16 -20.66
CA LEU A 5 -12.12 14.36 -20.18
C LEU A 5 -12.48 14.18 -18.70
N PHE A 6 -11.63 14.74 -17.84
CA PHE A 6 -11.83 15.03 -16.43
C PHE A 6 -12.36 13.87 -15.57
N SER A 7 -11.43 13.03 -15.08
CA SER A 7 -11.72 12.20 -13.90
C SER A 7 -12.16 13.12 -12.77
N SER A 8 -13.40 12.97 -12.32
CA SER A 8 -13.94 13.68 -11.17
C SER A 8 -13.13 13.30 -9.91
N LYS A 9 -13.11 14.19 -8.90
CA LYS A 9 -12.21 14.07 -7.74
C LYS A 9 -12.35 12.72 -6.99
N PRO A 10 -13.57 12.20 -6.75
CA PRO A 10 -13.77 10.85 -6.22
C PRO A 10 -13.13 9.73 -7.05
N GLU A 11 -13.16 9.80 -8.38
CA GLU A 11 -12.57 8.80 -9.27
C GLU A 11 -11.05 8.83 -9.21
N GLN A 12 -10.44 10.02 -9.11
CA GLN A 12 -8.99 10.14 -8.93
C GLN A 12 -8.55 9.47 -7.62
N ILE A 13 -9.21 9.82 -6.52
CA ILE A 13 -8.96 9.22 -5.19
C ILE A 13 -9.14 7.70 -5.23
N ALA A 14 -10.19 7.22 -5.89
CA ALA A 14 -10.44 5.78 -6.03
C ALA A 14 -9.36 5.08 -6.85
N GLN A 15 -8.82 5.73 -7.87
CA GLN A 15 -7.70 5.20 -8.64
C GLN A 15 -6.41 5.16 -7.80
N SER A 16 -6.14 6.20 -7.00
CA SER A 16 -4.99 6.21 -6.08
C SER A 16 -5.05 5.06 -5.08
N ALA A 17 -6.21 4.85 -4.46
CA ALA A 17 -6.42 3.76 -3.52
C ALA A 17 -6.13 2.39 -4.17
N LEU A 18 -6.57 2.20 -5.42
CA LEU A 18 -6.30 0.97 -6.16
C LEU A 18 -4.81 0.79 -6.47
N VAL A 19 -4.11 1.84 -6.91
CA VAL A 19 -2.67 1.78 -7.20
C VAL A 19 -1.87 1.50 -5.93
N ILE A 20 -2.20 2.14 -4.82
CA ILE A 20 -1.56 1.91 -3.52
C ILE A 20 -1.80 0.47 -3.05
N ALA A 21 -3.02 -0.05 -3.16
CA ALA A 21 -3.32 -1.44 -2.82
C ALA A 21 -2.49 -2.43 -3.66
N LYS A 22 -2.33 -2.17 -4.97
CA LYS A 22 -1.47 -2.99 -5.85
C LYS A 22 -0.01 -2.93 -5.41
N ARG A 23 0.49 -1.80 -4.90
CA ARG A 23 1.85 -1.69 -4.33
C ARG A 23 2.00 -2.47 -3.02
N ILE A 24 0.99 -2.47 -2.15
CA ILE A 24 1.03 -3.17 -0.86
C ILE A 24 0.91 -4.68 -1.03
N PHE A 25 -0.01 -5.13 -1.89
CA PHE A 25 -0.41 -6.54 -1.96
C PHE A 25 0.03 -7.27 -3.23
N GLY A 26 0.54 -6.56 -4.25
CA GLY A 26 0.80 -7.12 -5.57
C GLY A 26 -0.50 -7.42 -6.31
N ASP A 27 -0.80 -8.71 -6.48
CA ASP A 27 -2.10 -9.14 -7.01
C ASP A 27 -3.21 -8.88 -5.99
N VAL A 28 -4.16 -8.02 -6.37
CA VAL A 28 -5.24 -7.54 -5.50
C VAL A 28 -6.54 -8.37 -5.59
N ARG A 29 -6.61 -9.34 -6.51
CA ARG A 29 -7.85 -10.11 -6.79
C ARG A 29 -8.35 -10.94 -5.60
N PHE A 30 -7.48 -11.28 -4.65
CA PHE A 30 -7.81 -12.16 -3.52
C PHE A 30 -8.03 -11.40 -2.21
N GLN A 31 -7.84 -10.08 -2.24
CA GLN A 31 -7.87 -9.24 -1.05
C GLN A 31 -9.31 -9.01 -0.66
N LYS A 32 -9.54 -8.97 0.65
CA LYS A 32 -10.87 -8.74 1.22
C LYS A 32 -10.99 -7.29 1.65
N ILE A 33 -11.93 -6.58 1.06
CA ILE A 33 -12.27 -5.20 1.45
C ILE A 33 -13.46 -5.20 2.39
N LEU A 34 -13.33 -4.47 3.50
CA LEU A 34 -14.45 -4.05 4.34
C LEU A 34 -14.71 -2.56 4.15
N LEU A 35 -15.93 -2.22 3.73
CA LEU A 35 -16.42 -0.85 3.83
C LEU A 35 -17.21 -0.67 5.13
N VAL A 36 -16.78 0.32 5.92
CA VAL A 36 -17.34 0.69 7.22
C VAL A 36 -17.92 2.11 7.15
N GLY A 37 -19.24 2.17 7.02
CA GLY A 37 -19.99 3.39 6.72
C GLY A 37 -20.20 3.53 5.21
N LYS A 38 -20.77 4.65 4.75
CA LYS A 38 -20.78 4.97 3.32
C LYS A 38 -20.97 6.46 3.13
N ASN A 39 -20.06 7.06 2.37
CA ASN A 39 -20.21 8.35 1.72
C ASN A 39 -19.94 8.19 0.22
N GLU A 40 -20.02 9.27 -0.54
CA GLU A 40 -19.79 9.26 -1.99
C GLU A 40 -18.40 8.70 -2.34
N ILE A 41 -17.34 9.25 -1.75
CA ILE A 41 -15.95 8.88 -2.07
C ILE A 41 -15.63 7.44 -1.70
N SER A 42 -15.97 6.99 -0.47
CA SER A 42 -15.77 5.60 -0.04
C SER A 42 -16.56 4.61 -0.89
N GLY A 43 -17.74 5.01 -1.39
CA GLY A 43 -18.52 4.25 -2.36
C GLY A 43 -17.81 4.12 -3.71
N THR A 44 -17.22 5.21 -4.21
CA THR A 44 -16.44 5.22 -5.45
C THR A 44 -15.18 4.38 -5.34
N ILE A 45 -14.44 4.46 -4.22
CA ILE A 45 -13.28 3.61 -3.93
C ILE A 45 -13.69 2.13 -3.97
N LEU A 46 -14.76 1.75 -3.26
CA LEU A 46 -15.23 0.36 -3.23
C LEU A 46 -15.65 -0.13 -4.63
N LYS A 47 -16.35 0.71 -5.40
CA LYS A 47 -16.76 0.40 -6.77
C LYS A 47 -15.53 0.16 -7.66
N ASN A 48 -14.50 0.99 -7.54
CA ASN A 48 -13.28 0.85 -8.34
C ASN A 48 -12.58 -0.48 -8.05
N PHE A 49 -12.45 -0.86 -6.77
CA PHE A 49 -11.90 -2.15 -6.39
C PHE A 49 -12.73 -3.35 -6.90
N ARG A 50 -14.07 -3.23 -6.91
CA ARG A 50 -14.94 -4.29 -7.47
C ARG A 50 -14.72 -4.52 -8.95
N ASN A 51 -14.43 -3.47 -9.72
CA ASN A 51 -14.13 -3.59 -11.14
C ASN A 51 -12.85 -4.42 -11.40
N GLU A 52 -11.96 -4.52 -10.40
CA GLU A 52 -10.73 -5.31 -10.45
C GLU A 52 -10.90 -6.73 -9.86
N ASN A 53 -12.15 -7.20 -9.72
CA ASN A 53 -12.52 -8.52 -9.19
C ASN A 53 -12.07 -8.78 -7.73
N ILE A 54 -11.96 -7.72 -6.93
CA ILE A 54 -11.59 -7.84 -5.51
C ILE A 54 -12.80 -8.22 -4.67
N ILE A 55 -12.61 -9.16 -3.74
CA ILE A 55 -13.66 -9.63 -2.84
C ILE A 55 -14.02 -8.51 -1.87
N SER A 56 -15.27 -8.07 -1.90
CA SER A 56 -15.72 -6.97 -1.06
C SER A 56 -16.92 -7.35 -0.22
N GLU A 57 -16.85 -7.00 1.05
CA GLU A 57 -17.98 -6.99 1.96
C GLU A 57 -18.25 -5.53 2.36
N SER A 58 -19.47 -5.07 2.13
CA SER A 58 -19.88 -3.73 2.53
C SER A 58 -20.84 -3.82 3.70
N SER A 59 -20.44 -3.25 4.83
CA SER A 59 -21.34 -3.04 5.95
C SER A 59 -21.80 -1.57 5.92
N LEU A 60 -23.07 -1.33 5.59
CA LEU A 60 -23.68 -0.04 5.88
C LEU A 60 -23.92 -0.04 7.39
N LEU A 61 -23.39 0.94 8.14
CA LEU A 61 -23.53 0.93 9.59
C LEU A 61 -24.47 2.03 10.08
N ASN A 62 -25.67 1.61 10.48
CA ASN A 62 -26.48 2.34 11.45
C ASN A 62 -25.85 2.26 12.86
N LYS A 63 -26.44 2.97 13.83
CA LYS A 63 -25.90 3.08 15.20
C LYS A 63 -25.67 1.71 15.88
N LYS A 64 -26.50 0.69 15.61
CA LYS A 64 -26.34 -0.67 16.15
C LYS A 64 -25.15 -1.38 15.52
N GLN A 65 -25.00 -1.25 14.21
CA GLN A 65 -23.90 -1.84 13.46
C GLN A 65 -22.55 -1.21 13.85
N LYS A 66 -22.50 0.12 14.11
CA LYS A 66 -21.29 0.80 14.63
C LYS A 66 -20.74 0.12 15.90
N ASN A 67 -21.61 -0.10 16.89
CA ASN A 67 -21.19 -0.77 18.13
C ASN A 67 -20.76 -2.22 17.88
N ASN A 68 -21.45 -2.94 16.98
CA ASN A 68 -21.06 -4.30 16.62
C ASN A 68 -19.68 -4.35 15.95
N PHE A 69 -19.37 -3.39 15.07
CA PHE A 69 -18.06 -3.29 14.45
C PHE A 69 -16.95 -3.07 15.49
N LEU A 70 -17.12 -2.09 16.37
CA LEU A 70 -16.14 -1.76 17.40
C LEU A 70 -15.91 -2.91 18.38
N ASN A 71 -16.98 -3.58 18.80
CA ASN A 71 -16.90 -4.72 19.71
C ASN A 71 -16.23 -5.95 19.07
N ASN A 72 -16.22 -6.05 17.74
CA ASN A 72 -15.66 -7.17 16.99
C ASN A 72 -14.46 -6.79 16.12
N LEU A 73 -13.76 -5.69 16.43
CA LEU A 73 -12.61 -5.20 15.64
C LEU A 73 -11.57 -6.28 15.35
N LYS A 74 -11.29 -7.15 16.32
CA LYS A 74 -10.42 -8.32 16.15
C LYS A 74 -10.83 -9.22 14.97
N TYR A 75 -12.11 -9.53 14.85
CA TYR A 75 -12.62 -10.37 13.76
C TYR A 75 -12.41 -9.68 12.41
N TYR A 76 -12.72 -8.39 12.33
CA TYR A 76 -12.58 -7.61 11.10
C TYR A 76 -11.12 -7.45 10.70
N PHE A 77 -10.23 -7.10 11.63
CA PHE A 77 -8.80 -7.04 11.37
C PHE A 77 -8.23 -8.38 10.90
N LYS A 78 -8.71 -9.51 11.40
CA LYS A 78 -8.26 -10.83 10.95
C LYS A 78 -8.78 -11.19 9.54
N SER A 79 -9.97 -10.72 9.18
CA SER A 79 -10.70 -11.21 8.01
C SER A 79 -10.55 -10.34 6.76
N PHE A 80 -10.15 -9.08 6.92
CA PHE A 80 -10.07 -8.09 5.83
C PHE A 80 -8.67 -7.52 5.69
N ASP A 81 -8.24 -7.32 4.44
CA ASP A 81 -6.92 -6.79 4.10
C ASP A 81 -6.95 -5.28 3.88
N ILE A 82 -8.11 -4.79 3.44
CA ILE A 82 -8.36 -3.37 3.20
C ILE A 82 -9.60 -2.98 4.00
N ILE A 83 -9.51 -1.94 4.82
CA ILE A 83 -10.65 -1.41 5.59
C ILE A 83 -10.82 0.07 5.26
N ILE A 84 -11.99 0.44 4.75
CA ILE A 84 -12.36 1.81 4.42
C ILE A 84 -13.32 2.33 5.48
N THR A 85 -12.93 3.36 6.24
CA THR A 85 -13.76 4.00 7.27
C THR A 85 -14.35 5.31 6.77
N SER A 86 -15.64 5.54 7.04
CA SER A 86 -16.39 6.71 6.57
C SER A 86 -17.49 7.12 7.56
N PHE A 87 -17.34 6.79 8.85
CA PHE A 87 -18.32 7.18 9.85
C PHE A 87 -18.28 8.67 10.10
N LYS A 88 -19.42 9.34 9.96
CA LYS A 88 -19.63 10.67 10.54
C LYS A 88 -19.58 10.55 12.07
N SER A 89 -18.43 10.89 12.64
CA SER A 89 -18.14 10.76 14.08
C SER A 89 -17.19 11.88 14.48
N ASP A 90 -17.51 12.59 15.57
CA ASP A 90 -16.64 13.63 16.12
C ASP A 90 -15.55 13.06 17.05
N LYS A 91 -15.34 11.73 16.99
CA LYS A 91 -14.43 10.98 17.85
C LYS A 91 -13.69 9.92 17.05
N ILE A 92 -12.43 9.72 17.41
CA ILE A 92 -11.62 8.56 17.02
C ILE A 92 -12.34 7.28 17.45
N LEU A 93 -12.43 6.34 16.53
CA LEU A 93 -13.13 5.05 16.66
C LEU A 93 -12.17 3.88 16.77
N ILE A 94 -11.06 3.93 16.04
CA ILE A 94 -10.02 2.92 16.02
C ILE A 94 -8.74 3.56 16.54
N LYS A 95 -8.25 3.05 17.67
CA LYS A 95 -7.02 3.49 18.31
C LYS A 95 -5.81 2.67 17.88
N LYS A 96 -4.63 3.24 18.07
CA LYS A 96 -3.33 2.65 17.76
C LYS A 96 -3.18 1.25 18.38
N GLU A 97 -3.55 1.09 19.65
CA GLU A 97 -3.41 -0.20 20.36
C GLU A 97 -4.26 -1.30 19.72
N GLN A 98 -5.45 -0.95 19.21
CA GLN A 98 -6.36 -1.91 18.58
C GLN A 98 -5.81 -2.38 17.23
N ILE A 99 -5.12 -1.50 16.49
CA ILE A 99 -4.44 -1.86 15.24
C ILE A 99 -3.23 -2.75 15.53
N ILE A 100 -2.42 -2.41 16.54
CA ILE A 100 -1.28 -3.24 16.98
C ILE A 100 -1.77 -4.64 17.36
N GLU A 101 -2.86 -4.74 18.13
CA GLU A 101 -3.46 -6.03 18.49
C GLU A 101 -4.00 -6.77 17.25
N GLY A 102 -4.68 -6.05 16.35
CA GLY A 102 -5.14 -6.56 15.07
C GLY A 102 -4.02 -7.23 14.26
N LEU A 103 -2.89 -6.54 14.11
CA LEU A 103 -1.72 -7.04 13.38
C LEU A 103 -1.11 -8.31 14.00
N LYS A 104 -1.14 -8.46 15.33
CA LYS A 104 -0.74 -9.71 15.99
C LYS A 104 -1.61 -10.88 15.50
N TYR A 105 -2.93 -10.69 15.40
CA TYR A 105 -3.84 -11.73 14.88
C TYR A 105 -3.68 -12.01 13.39
N ARG A 106 -3.23 -11.00 12.64
CA ARG A 106 -2.89 -11.12 11.21
C ARG A 106 -1.54 -11.78 10.97
N LYS A 107 -0.78 -12.13 12.02
CA LYS A 107 0.62 -12.60 11.92
C LYS A 107 1.49 -11.62 11.12
N GLN A 108 1.31 -10.33 11.38
CA GLN A 108 2.00 -9.23 10.68
C GLN A 108 1.72 -9.14 9.17
N LYS A 109 0.67 -9.79 8.65
CA LYS A 109 0.23 -9.54 7.27
C LYS A 109 -0.22 -8.09 7.12
N PRO A 110 0.17 -7.41 6.03
CA PRO A 110 -0.11 -6.00 5.83
C PRO A 110 -1.60 -5.71 5.86
N ILE A 111 -1.97 -4.53 6.37
CA ILE A 111 -3.34 -4.02 6.33
C ILE A 111 -3.35 -2.60 5.75
N PHE A 112 -4.28 -2.35 4.85
CA PHE A 112 -4.48 -1.05 4.24
C PHE A 112 -5.75 -0.40 4.80
N LEU A 113 -5.57 0.71 5.52
CA LEU A 113 -6.63 1.48 6.16
C LEU A 113 -6.82 2.78 5.39
N ILE A 114 -8.06 3.03 4.94
CA ILE A 114 -8.44 4.27 4.26
C ILE A 114 -9.43 5.01 5.15
N ASP A 115 -9.05 6.17 5.67
CA ASP A 115 -9.92 6.99 6.51
C ASP A 115 -10.49 8.18 5.74
N SER A 116 -11.82 8.16 5.53
CA SER A 116 -12.50 9.15 4.68
C SER A 116 -13.33 10.17 5.45
N ASN A 117 -13.14 10.30 6.77
CA ASN A 117 -13.85 11.26 7.60
C ASN A 117 -12.92 12.33 8.20
N ILE A 118 -13.46 13.54 8.41
CA ILE A 118 -12.79 14.62 9.14
C ILE A 118 -13.77 15.13 10.22
N PRO A 119 -13.41 15.09 11.52
CA PRO A 119 -12.20 14.49 12.09
C PRO A 119 -12.10 12.97 11.84
N GLY A 120 -10.89 12.44 11.78
CA GLY A 120 -10.60 11.04 11.44
C GLY A 120 -11.29 10.02 12.36
N ASN A 121 -11.66 8.87 11.80
CA ASN A 121 -12.09 7.70 12.55
C ASN A 121 -10.93 6.90 13.13
N ILE A 122 -9.72 7.07 12.59
CA ILE A 122 -8.51 6.34 12.99
C ILE A 122 -7.53 7.32 13.63
N GLU A 123 -6.86 6.87 14.70
CA GLU A 123 -5.81 7.65 15.35
C GLU A 123 -4.60 7.86 14.44
N LEU A 124 -4.20 9.12 14.21
CA LEU A 124 -3.17 9.51 13.23
C LEU A 124 -1.82 8.82 13.46
N ASP A 125 -1.41 8.66 14.72
CA ASP A 125 -0.13 8.02 15.10
C ASP A 125 -0.04 6.54 14.71
N SER A 126 -1.14 5.95 14.23
CA SER A 126 -1.19 4.57 13.72
C SER A 126 -0.39 4.39 12.43
N GLY A 127 -0.13 5.47 11.67
CA GLY A 127 0.71 5.41 10.47
C GLY A 127 2.18 5.03 10.72
N SER A 128 2.62 5.07 11.99
CA SER A 128 3.96 4.64 12.40
C SER A 128 4.10 3.14 12.66
N ILE A 129 3.00 2.36 12.58
CA ILE A 129 3.01 0.93 12.88
C ILE A 129 3.46 0.15 11.64
N ASP A 130 4.47 -0.70 11.81
CA ASP A 130 4.90 -1.63 10.75
C ASP A 130 3.73 -2.47 10.22
N ASN A 131 3.67 -2.63 8.89
CA ASN A 131 2.62 -3.37 8.19
C ASN A 131 1.20 -2.76 8.30
N CYS A 132 1.06 -1.54 8.84
CA CYS A 132 -0.16 -0.73 8.78
C CYS A 132 0.02 0.43 7.79
N PHE A 133 -0.73 0.41 6.70
CA PHE A 133 -0.74 1.48 5.71
C PHE A 133 -1.99 2.31 5.94
N LEU A 134 -1.88 3.45 6.63
CA LEU A 134 -3.01 4.36 6.88
C LEU A 134 -2.94 5.53 5.92
N PHE A 135 -4.04 5.79 5.20
CA PHE A 135 -4.18 6.90 4.27
C PHE A 135 -5.50 7.62 4.50
N ASP A 136 -5.48 8.95 4.50
CA ASP A 136 -6.69 9.76 4.42
C ASP A 136 -7.01 10.19 2.97
N LEU A 137 -8.10 10.94 2.78
CA LEU A 137 -8.48 11.42 1.44
C LEU A 137 -7.46 12.38 0.82
N ASN A 138 -6.78 13.18 1.63
CA ASN A 138 -5.78 14.12 1.17
C ASN A 138 -4.50 13.39 0.75
N ASP A 139 -4.08 12.36 1.49
CA ASP A 139 -2.97 11.48 1.10
C ASP A 139 -3.24 10.81 -0.26
N LEU A 140 -4.46 10.27 -0.43
CA LEU A 140 -4.89 9.65 -1.69
C LEU A 140 -4.96 10.67 -2.83
N GLU A 141 -5.50 11.86 -2.61
CA GLU A 141 -5.57 12.91 -3.63
C GLU A 141 -4.17 13.37 -4.07
N GLN A 142 -3.26 13.55 -3.11
CA GLN A 142 -1.88 13.95 -3.40
C GLN A 142 -1.08 12.85 -4.11
N PHE A 143 -1.43 11.58 -3.91
CA PHE A 143 -0.75 10.46 -4.57
C PHE A 143 -0.85 10.53 -6.10
N ASN A 144 -1.95 11.02 -6.67
CA ASN A 144 -2.09 11.21 -8.12
C ASN A 144 -1.60 12.57 -8.61
N GLN A 145 -1.72 13.63 -7.79
CA GLN A 145 -1.24 14.97 -8.18
C GLN A 145 0.30 15.05 -8.18
N LYS A 146 0.95 14.16 -7.43
CA LYS A 146 2.41 13.99 -7.36
C LYS A 146 2.86 12.70 -8.03
N GLU A 147 2.59 12.52 -9.32
CA GLU A 147 3.66 12.00 -10.20
C GLU A 147 4.78 13.05 -10.37
N SER A 148 5.11 13.76 -9.29
CA SER A 148 6.25 14.66 -9.14
C SER A 148 7.28 13.89 -8.31
N PRO A 149 8.52 13.72 -8.81
CA PRO A 149 9.54 12.79 -8.30
C PRO A 149 10.06 13.07 -6.87
N GLU A 150 9.45 13.94 -6.09
CA GLU A 150 9.91 14.30 -4.74
C GLU A 150 9.43 13.33 -3.65
N PHE A 151 8.30 12.63 -3.82
CA PHE A 151 7.92 11.50 -2.95
C PHE A 151 8.59 10.17 -3.37
N LEU A 152 9.34 10.19 -4.47
CA LEU A 152 10.17 9.10 -4.99
C LEU A 152 11.68 9.41 -4.92
N ASN A 153 12.10 10.54 -4.35
CA ASN A 153 13.49 10.74 -3.99
C ASN A 153 13.80 9.77 -2.83
N ASN A 154 14.41 8.62 -3.07
CA ASN A 154 15.62 8.50 -3.88
C ASN A 154 15.48 7.57 -5.09
N ASN A 155 15.37 8.20 -6.26
CA ASN A 155 15.76 7.78 -7.60
C ASN A 155 14.88 6.73 -8.32
N LEU A 156 14.05 7.23 -9.25
CA LEU A 156 13.73 6.54 -10.48
C LEU A 156 14.98 6.52 -11.36
N TYR A 157 15.76 5.46 -11.21
CA TYR A 157 16.91 5.22 -12.04
C TYR A 157 16.48 5.01 -13.50
N SER A 158 17.21 5.63 -14.43
CA SER A 158 17.31 5.06 -15.78
C SER A 158 17.99 3.69 -15.68
N ASN A 159 17.75 2.76 -16.63
CA ASN A 159 18.38 1.44 -16.58
C ASN A 159 19.90 1.52 -16.33
N ASP A 160 20.58 2.49 -16.95
CA ASP A 160 22.03 2.70 -16.77
C ASP A 160 22.36 3.16 -15.33
N GLU A 161 21.56 4.05 -14.75
CA GLU A 161 21.76 4.54 -13.38
C GLU A 161 21.43 3.49 -12.31
N PHE A 162 20.56 2.52 -12.59
CA PHE A 162 20.27 1.41 -11.68
C PHE A 162 21.52 0.54 -11.52
N PHE A 163 22.16 0.18 -12.64
CA PHE A 163 23.39 -0.62 -12.63
C PHE A 163 24.53 0.14 -11.95
N ASP A 164 24.70 1.45 -12.22
CA ASP A 164 25.70 2.28 -11.53
C ASP A 164 25.51 2.30 -10.00
N ASN A 165 24.28 2.21 -9.51
CA ASN A 165 24.01 2.17 -8.09
C ASN A 165 24.06 0.76 -7.49
N LEU A 166 23.77 -0.26 -8.29
CA LEU A 166 23.94 -1.65 -7.92
C LEU A 166 25.42 -1.97 -7.70
N ASP A 167 26.29 -1.49 -8.60
CA ASP A 167 27.74 -1.65 -8.50
C ASP A 167 28.34 -1.06 -7.22
N LYS A 168 27.70 -0.04 -6.65
CA LYS A 168 28.12 0.55 -5.36
C LYS A 168 27.81 -0.34 -4.17
N VAL A 169 26.76 -1.17 -4.24
CA VAL A 169 26.32 -2.04 -3.13
C VAL A 169 26.79 -3.49 -3.26
N MET A 170 27.13 -3.94 -4.48
CA MET A 170 27.61 -5.31 -4.74
C MET A 170 28.88 -5.71 -3.95
N PRO A 171 29.88 -4.83 -3.73
CA PRO A 171 31.04 -5.18 -2.92
C PRO A 171 30.68 -5.53 -1.47
N GLU A 172 29.71 -4.82 -0.89
CA GLU A 172 29.26 -5.07 0.48
C GLU A 172 28.44 -6.37 0.56
N ILE A 173 27.59 -6.65 -0.43
CA ILE A 173 26.90 -7.95 -0.59
C ILE A 173 27.90 -9.09 -0.71
N SER A 174 28.94 -8.94 -1.54
CA SER A 174 30.00 -9.93 -1.69
C SER A 174 30.65 -10.25 -0.34
N ARG A 175 30.95 -9.21 0.46
CA ARG A 175 31.54 -9.36 1.79
C ARG A 175 30.58 -10.02 2.77
N LEU A 176 29.32 -9.59 2.81
CA LEU A 176 28.30 -10.09 3.72
C LEU A 176 28.06 -11.60 3.55
N PHE A 177 28.02 -12.05 2.30
CA PHE A 177 27.77 -13.45 1.96
C PHE A 177 29.04 -14.27 1.66
N ASN A 178 30.23 -13.69 1.86
CA ASN A 178 31.53 -14.29 1.57
C ASN A 178 31.59 -14.91 0.14
N LEU A 179 31.09 -14.15 -0.84
CA LEU A 179 30.94 -14.63 -2.22
C LEU A 179 32.27 -14.52 -2.96
N LYS A 180 32.71 -15.62 -3.56
CA LYS A 180 33.84 -15.65 -4.49
C LYS A 180 33.52 -14.83 -5.75
N PRO A 181 34.54 -14.26 -6.44
CA PRO A 181 34.32 -13.42 -7.63
C PRO A 181 33.46 -14.09 -8.72
N GLU A 182 33.65 -15.38 -8.96
CA GLU A 182 32.87 -16.17 -9.93
C GLU A 182 31.37 -16.19 -9.62
N LYS A 183 31.02 -16.23 -8.34
CA LYS A 183 29.62 -16.22 -7.87
C LYS A 183 29.02 -14.82 -7.92
N MET A 184 29.84 -13.78 -7.73
CA MET A 184 29.41 -12.39 -7.88
C MET A 184 29.04 -12.07 -9.33
N ILE A 185 29.90 -12.45 -10.28
CA ILE A 185 29.61 -12.27 -11.71
C ILE A 185 28.32 -13.03 -12.11
N PHE A 186 28.11 -14.23 -11.56
CA PHE A 186 26.88 -14.98 -11.81
C PHE A 186 25.63 -14.28 -11.23
N LEU A 187 25.74 -13.72 -10.02
CA LEU A 187 24.66 -12.97 -9.38
C LEU A 187 24.30 -11.71 -10.18
N GLU A 188 25.30 -10.91 -10.56
CA GLU A 188 25.11 -9.71 -11.40
C GLU A 188 24.42 -10.07 -12.72
N LYS A 189 24.86 -11.14 -13.39
CA LYS A 189 24.21 -11.62 -14.62
C LYS A 189 22.74 -11.99 -14.39
N LYS A 190 22.42 -12.65 -13.27
CA LYS A 190 21.05 -13.03 -12.93
C LYS A 190 20.17 -11.83 -12.62
N ILE A 191 20.70 -10.84 -11.93
CA ILE A 191 20.00 -9.56 -11.68
C ILE A 191 19.72 -8.87 -13.02
N ASN A 192 20.71 -8.82 -13.92
CA ASN A 192 20.56 -8.20 -15.24
C ASN A 192 19.50 -8.92 -16.10
N GLU A 193 19.46 -10.25 -16.07
CA GLU A 193 18.42 -11.05 -16.75
C GLU A 193 17.04 -10.77 -16.18
N TYR A 194 16.91 -10.72 -14.84
CA TYR A 194 15.65 -10.44 -14.16
C TYR A 194 15.08 -9.07 -14.51
N VAL A 195 15.92 -8.04 -14.44
CA VAL A 195 15.52 -6.65 -14.75
C VAL A 195 15.11 -6.49 -16.21
N LYS A 196 15.86 -7.10 -17.15
CA LYS A 196 15.56 -7.02 -18.59
C LYS A 196 14.25 -7.69 -19.00
N LEU A 197 13.83 -8.75 -18.30
CA LEU A 197 12.60 -9.48 -18.61
C LEU A 197 11.34 -8.70 -18.24
N GLU A 198 11.39 -7.86 -17.22
CA GLU A 198 10.20 -7.23 -16.62
C GLU A 198 9.88 -5.83 -17.21
N LYS A 199 10.83 -5.16 -17.89
CA LYS A 199 10.67 -3.82 -18.52
C LYS A 199 9.93 -2.79 -17.65
N SER A 200 10.13 -2.83 -16.34
CA SER A 200 9.43 -1.96 -15.40
C SER A 200 10.39 -1.39 -14.35
N ASN A 201 10.57 -0.08 -14.35
CA ASN A 201 11.47 0.63 -13.43
C ASN A 201 11.09 0.44 -11.94
N SER A 202 9.87 0.00 -11.64
CA SER A 202 9.47 -0.32 -10.26
C SER A 202 10.24 -1.50 -9.68
N LYS A 203 10.58 -2.50 -10.51
CA LYS A 203 11.30 -3.71 -10.06
C LYS A 203 12.78 -3.44 -9.80
N GLU A 204 13.38 -2.55 -10.57
CA GLU A 204 14.74 -2.05 -10.33
C GLU A 204 14.83 -1.40 -8.95
N ILE A 205 13.88 -0.51 -8.62
CA ILE A 205 13.83 0.15 -7.33
C ILE A 205 13.60 -0.83 -6.17
N GLU A 206 12.65 -1.77 -6.32
CA GLU A 206 12.39 -2.81 -5.32
C GLU A 206 13.65 -3.64 -5.03
N LEU A 207 14.35 -4.06 -6.08
CA LEU A 207 15.55 -4.89 -5.97
C LEU A 207 16.72 -4.12 -5.34
N TYR A 208 16.91 -2.86 -5.73
CA TYR A 208 17.92 -1.99 -5.10
C TYR A 208 17.65 -1.79 -3.60
N ASN A 209 16.40 -1.51 -3.24
CA ASN A 209 16.02 -1.34 -1.84
C ASN A 209 16.18 -2.63 -1.03
N PHE A 210 15.91 -3.79 -1.63
CA PHE A 210 16.19 -5.08 -1.02
C PHE A 210 17.68 -5.27 -0.72
N PHE A 211 18.57 -4.97 -1.65
CA PHE A 211 20.01 -5.06 -1.39
C PHE A 211 20.48 -4.05 -0.34
N LYS A 212 19.99 -2.81 -0.38
CA LYS A 212 20.25 -1.83 0.69
C LYS A 212 19.79 -2.29 2.07
N PHE A 213 18.66 -3.00 2.14
CA PHE A 213 18.17 -3.56 3.39
C PHE A 213 19.11 -4.63 3.94
N LEU A 214 19.66 -5.50 3.08
CA LEU A 214 20.56 -6.58 3.52
C LEU A 214 21.88 -6.09 4.13
N ILE A 215 22.31 -4.88 3.78
CA ILE A 215 23.63 -4.35 4.17
C ILE A 215 23.57 -3.42 5.40
N LYS A 216 22.36 -3.10 5.89
CA LYS A 216 22.16 -2.39 7.16
C LYS A 216 22.34 -3.33 8.36
#